data_AF-A0A139MZ13-F1
#
_entry.id   AF-A0A139MZ13-F1
#
_cell.length_a   1.000
_cell.length_b   1.000
_cell.length_c   1.000
_cell.angle_alpha   90.00
_cell.angle_beta   90.00
_cell.angle_gamma   90.00
#
_symmetry.space_group_name_H-M   'P 1'
#
loop_
_entity.id
_entity.type
_entity.pdbx_description
1 polymer ?
#
loop_
_entity_poly.entity_id
_entity_poly.type
_entity_poly.pdbx_seq_one_letter_code
_entity_poly.pdbx_strand_id
1 'polypeptide(L)'
;MYYQLNRDNLVYILAAMLPCPWIYQQVAKRVLASGKISDDNPFKNWLDFYGQEGVADACLTVYFDLVAKYSERLSADEQKGVIRVFLESCQHERQFFQMAVEQEEWPEEVRNV
;
A
#
# COMPACT_ATOMS: atom_id res chain seq x y z
N MET A 1 -5.15 -9.00 -2.22
CA MET A 1 -4.30 -9.91 -1.42
C MET A 1 -4.76 -11.37 -1.47
N TYR A 2 -5.88 -11.77 -0.85
CA TYR A 2 -6.26 -13.20 -0.71
C TYR A 2 -6.37 -13.98 -2.03
N TYR A 3 -6.85 -13.34 -3.09
CA TYR A 3 -6.86 -13.95 -4.42
C TYR A 3 -5.45 -14.36 -4.90
N GLN A 4 -4.44 -13.53 -4.64
CA GLN A 4 -3.06 -13.83 -5.03
C GLN A 4 -2.43 -14.90 -4.13
N LEU A 5 -2.87 -15.00 -2.87
CA LEU A 5 -2.44 -16.07 -1.96
C LEU A 5 -2.76 -17.46 -2.52
N ASN A 6 -3.88 -17.60 -3.22
CA ASN A 6 -4.31 -18.86 -3.84
C ASN A 6 -3.62 -19.16 -5.19
N ARG A 7 -2.69 -18.33 -5.66
CA ARG A 7 -2.06 -18.48 -6.98
C ARG A 7 -0.65 -19.07 -6.97
N ASP A 8 -0.19 -19.60 -5.84
CA ASP A 8 1.13 -20.23 -5.66
C ASP A 8 2.31 -19.40 -6.23
N ASN A 9 2.20 -18.08 -6.23
CA ASN A 9 3.25 -17.16 -6.69
C ASN A 9 3.50 -16.07 -5.66
N LEU A 10 4.64 -16.19 -4.97
CA LEU A 10 5.06 -15.29 -3.90
C LEU A 10 5.14 -13.83 -4.36
N VAL A 11 5.63 -13.57 -5.57
CA VAL A 11 5.84 -12.19 -6.06
C VAL A 11 4.51 -11.46 -6.23
N TYR A 12 3.46 -12.15 -6.67
CA TYR A 12 2.12 -11.57 -6.81
C TYR A 12 1.53 -11.17 -5.46
N ILE A 13 1.79 -11.96 -4.41
CA ILE A 13 1.34 -11.65 -3.04
C ILE A 13 2.11 -10.43 -2.51
N LEU A 14 3.44 -10.42 -2.67
CA LEU A 14 4.27 -9.29 -2.27
C LEU A 14 3.84 -8.00 -2.98
N ALA A 15 3.62 -8.05 -4.29
CA ALA A 15 3.14 -6.91 -5.08
C ALA A 15 1.74 -6.44 -4.66
N ALA A 16 0.86 -7.34 -4.22
CA ALA A 16 -0.46 -6.97 -3.73
C ALA A 16 -0.44 -6.28 -2.36
N MET A 17 0.62 -6.48 -1.57
CA MET A 17 0.75 -5.97 -0.20
C MET A 17 1.64 -4.73 -0.11
N LEU A 18 2.61 -4.59 -1.03
CA LEU A 18 3.61 -3.53 -1.03
C LEU A 18 3.03 -2.10 -1.07
N PRO A 19 1.95 -1.79 -1.82
CA PRO A 19 1.40 -0.44 -1.84
C PRO A 19 1.02 0.12 -0.48
N CYS A 20 0.59 -0.72 0.48
CA CYS A 20 0.16 -0.26 1.79
C CYS A 20 1.28 0.48 2.56
N PRO A 21 2.40 -0.17 2.95
CA PRO A 21 3.47 0.54 3.63
C PRO A 21 4.12 1.63 2.75
N TRP A 22 4.15 1.44 1.43
CA TRP A 22 4.81 2.37 0.52
C TRP A 22 4.03 3.69 0.37
N ILE A 23 2.74 3.63 0.07
CA ILE A 23 1.91 4.83 -0.12
C ILE A 23 1.82 5.62 1.17
N TYR A 24 1.66 4.96 2.32
CA TYR A 24 1.57 5.64 3.61
C TYR A 24 2.85 6.44 3.89
N GLN A 25 4.01 5.83 3.68
CA GLN A 25 5.29 6.53 3.79
C GLN A 25 5.39 7.71 2.80
N GLN A 26 5.07 7.50 1.52
CA GLN A 26 5.18 8.56 0.50
C GLN A 26 4.26 9.75 0.79
N VAL A 27 3.03 9.49 1.23
CA VAL A 27 2.07 10.53 1.62
C VAL A 27 2.60 11.30 2.83
N ALA A 28 3.04 10.60 3.87
CA ALA A 28 3.55 11.24 5.08
C ALA A 28 4.80 12.09 4.79
N LYS A 29 5.80 11.55 4.06
CA LYS A 29 6.99 12.30 3.64
C LYS A 29 6.61 13.56 2.85
N ARG A 30 5.68 13.46 1.91
CA ARG A 30 5.23 14.61 1.10
C ARG A 30 4.50 15.67 1.93
N VAL A 31 3.65 15.24 2.86
CA VAL A 31 2.89 16.15 3.73
C VAL A 31 3.82 16.88 4.70
N LEU A 32 4.76 16.17 5.35
CA LEU A 32 5.77 16.78 6.23
C LEU A 32 6.67 17.76 5.47
N ALA A 33 7.17 17.37 4.30
CA ALA A 33 8.01 18.22 3.45
C ALA A 33 7.31 19.51 2.97
N SER A 34 5.97 19.54 2.99
CA SER A 34 5.22 20.74 2.62
C SER A 34 5.32 21.86 3.66
N GLY A 35 5.71 21.56 4.90
CA GLY A 35 5.77 22.52 6.01
C GLY A 35 4.41 23.09 6.45
N LYS A 36 3.30 22.53 5.96
CA LYS A 36 1.94 23.03 6.23
C LYS A 36 1.26 22.41 7.47
N ILE A 37 1.93 21.45 8.11
CA ILE A 37 1.37 20.76 9.27
C ILE A 37 1.86 21.42 10.54
N SER A 38 0.91 21.90 11.33
CA SER A 38 1.15 22.41 12.68
C SER A 38 1.37 21.27 13.67
N ASP A 39 2.08 21.53 14.77
CA ASP A 39 2.33 20.55 15.84
C ASP A 39 1.05 20.16 16.60
N ASP A 40 0.01 21.00 16.58
CA ASP A 40 -1.30 20.71 17.16
C ASP A 40 -2.24 19.91 16.22
N ASN A 41 -1.77 19.56 15.02
CA ASN A 41 -2.58 18.79 14.08
C ASN A 41 -2.84 17.38 14.63
N PRO A 42 -4.10 16.90 14.66
CA PRO A 42 -4.44 15.60 15.24
C PRO A 42 -3.78 14.41 14.51
N PHE A 43 -3.32 14.60 13.27
CA PHE A 43 -2.63 13.58 12.49
C PHE A 43 -1.10 13.66 12.58
N LYS A 44 -0.53 14.59 13.35
CA LYS A 44 0.94 14.80 13.43
C LYS A 44 1.69 13.51 13.79
N ASN A 45 1.21 12.77 14.80
CA ASN A 45 1.84 11.51 15.22
C ASN A 45 1.79 10.44 14.13
N TRP A 46 0.69 10.36 13.38
CA TRP A 46 0.55 9.41 12.27
C TRP A 46 1.51 9.78 11.13
N LEU A 47 1.62 11.07 10.81
CA LEU A 47 2.53 11.57 9.79
C LEU A 47 4.00 11.34 10.18
N ASP A 48 4.37 11.62 11.43
CA ASP A 48 5.72 11.38 11.93
C ASP A 48 6.08 9.89 11.88
N PHE A 49 5.16 9.01 12.30
CA PHE A 49 5.37 7.57 12.29
C PHE A 49 5.70 7.03 10.89
N TYR A 50 4.96 7.45 9.86
CA TYR A 50 5.18 6.98 8.50
C TYR A 50 6.24 7.80 7.73
N GLY A 51 6.43 9.07 8.07
CA GLY A 51 7.24 10.01 7.30
C GLY A 51 8.70 10.14 7.75
N GLN A 52 9.00 9.80 9.00
CA GLN A 52 10.37 9.79 9.51
C GLN A 52 11.11 8.51 9.10
N GLU A 53 12.44 8.60 8.99
CA GLU A 53 13.27 7.43 8.74
C GLU A 53 13.16 6.44 9.90
N GLY A 54 12.90 5.16 9.61
CA GLY A 54 12.73 4.17 10.67
C GLY A 54 12.23 2.81 10.19
N VAL A 55 11.35 2.21 10.99
CA VAL A 55 10.85 0.83 10.78
C VAL A 55 10.17 0.66 9.42
N ALA A 56 9.49 1.70 8.92
CA ALA A 56 8.87 1.69 7.61
C ALA A 56 9.90 1.52 6.47
N ASP A 57 11.05 2.19 6.53
CA ASP A 57 12.10 2.05 5.50
C ASP A 57 12.75 0.66 5.55
N ALA A 58 12.98 0.11 6.74
CA ALA A 58 13.52 -1.24 6.89
C ALA A 58 12.55 -2.29 6.32
N CYS A 59 11.25 -2.14 6.58
CA CYS A 59 10.22 -3.00 6.01
C CYS A 59 10.18 -2.90 4.48
N LEU A 60 10.16 -1.68 3.93
CA LEU A 60 10.13 -1.46 2.48
C LEU A 60 11.36 -1.99 1.77
N THR A 61 12.54 -1.82 2.37
CA THR A 61 13.80 -2.38 1.85
C THR A 61 13.68 -3.90 1.71
N VAL A 62 13.21 -4.59 2.75
CA VAL A 62 13.00 -6.05 2.69
C VAL A 62 11.99 -6.43 1.61
N TYR A 63 10.88 -5.69 1.48
CA TYR A 63 9.90 -5.93 0.42
C TYR A 63 10.52 -5.80 -0.98
N PHE A 64 11.25 -4.71 -1.24
CA PHE A 64 11.86 -4.47 -2.54
C PHE A 64 12.91 -5.52 -2.87
N ASP A 65 13.74 -5.92 -1.89
CA ASP A 65 14.73 -6.98 -2.08
C ASP A 65 14.08 -8.32 -2.42
N LEU A 66 12.99 -8.69 -1.73
CA LEU A 66 12.25 -9.91 -2.02
C LEU A 66 11.60 -9.85 -3.40
N VAL A 67 10.93 -8.74 -3.74
CA VAL A 67 10.32 -8.57 -5.06
C VAL A 67 11.38 -8.66 -6.15
N ALA A 68 12.51 -7.96 -6.02
CA ALA A 68 13.60 -7.99 -6.98
C ALA A 68 14.13 -9.42 -7.17
N LYS A 69 14.52 -10.08 -6.08
CA LYS A 69 15.08 -11.44 -6.09
C LYS A 69 14.16 -12.46 -6.73
N TYR A 70 12.88 -12.47 -6.37
CA TYR A 70 11.94 -13.48 -6.87
C TYR A 70 11.38 -13.14 -8.25
N SER A 71 11.45 -11.87 -8.69
CA SER A 71 11.05 -11.46 -10.04
C SER A 71 12.03 -11.90 -11.13
N GLU A 72 13.29 -12.16 -10.80
CA GLU A 72 14.32 -12.63 -11.76
C GLU A 72 13.93 -13.92 -12.49
N ARG A 73 13.09 -14.74 -11.85
CA ARG A 73 12.65 -16.05 -12.36
C ARG A 73 11.35 -15.97 -13.17
N LEU A 74 10.72 -14.80 -13.23
CA LEU A 74 9.46 -14.59 -13.91
C LEU A 74 9.67 -14.30 -15.39
N SER A 75 8.80 -14.87 -16.21
CA SER A 75 8.65 -14.47 -17.61
C SER A 75 8.19 -13.01 -17.75
N ALA A 76 8.37 -12.43 -18.94
CA ALA A 76 7.93 -11.06 -19.20
C ALA A 76 6.42 -10.85 -18.98
N ASP A 77 5.59 -11.86 -19.28
CA ASP A 77 4.14 -11.76 -19.07
C ASP A 77 3.76 -11.89 -17.59
N GLU A 78 4.49 -12.71 -16.83
CA GLU A 78 4.32 -12.75 -15.38
C GLU A 78 4.72 -11.43 -14.71
N GLN A 79 5.81 -10.79 -15.16
CA GLN A 79 6.22 -9.47 -14.66
C GLN A 79 5.16 -8.40 -14.93
N LYS A 80 4.53 -8.40 -16.12
CA LYS A 80 3.40 -7.50 -16.39
C LYS A 80 2.23 -7.74 -15.44
N GLY A 81 1.96 -9.00 -15.10
CA GLY A 81 0.92 -9.33 -14.13
C GLY A 81 1.26 -8.87 -12.70
N VAL A 82 2.52 -8.99 -12.27
CA VAL A 82 3.01 -8.43 -10.99
C VAL A 82 2.79 -6.92 -10.94
N ILE A 83 3.18 -6.20 -12.00
CA ILE A 83 2.97 -4.75 -12.10
C ILE A 83 1.49 -4.40 -12.03
N ARG A 84 0.63 -5.14 -12.76
CA ARG A 84 -0.81 -4.92 -12.72
C ARG A 84 -1.36 -5.06 -11.30
N VAL A 85 -0.98 -6.11 -10.58
CA VAL A 85 -1.44 -6.36 -9.19
C VAL A 85 -0.99 -5.26 -8.23
N PHE A 86 0.23 -4.76 -8.39
CA PHE A 86 0.72 -3.61 -7.64
C PHE A 86 -0.15 -2.37 -7.91
N LEU A 87 -0.43 -2.06 -9.18
CA LEU A 87 -1.24 -0.90 -9.57
C LEU A 87 -2.70 -1.02 -9.10
N GLU A 88 -3.31 -2.20 -9.19
CA GLU A 88 -4.64 -2.48 -8.63
C GLU A 88 -4.68 -2.22 -7.12
N SER A 89 -3.64 -2.64 -6.41
CA SER A 89 -3.54 -2.44 -4.96
C SER A 89 -3.29 -0.96 -4.60
N CYS A 90 -2.57 -0.20 -5.43
CA CYS A 90 -2.50 1.27 -5.31
C CYS A 90 -3.88 1.94 -5.49
N GLN A 91 -4.68 1.45 -6.45
CA GLN A 91 -6.04 1.94 -6.65
C GLN A 91 -6.94 1.60 -5.44
N HIS A 92 -6.76 0.43 -4.83
CA HIS A 92 -7.44 0.08 -3.58
C HIS A 92 -7.03 0.98 -2.42
N GLU A 93 -5.76 1.35 -2.27
CA GLU A 93 -5.34 2.32 -1.24
C GLU A 93 -5.99 3.70 -1.44
N ARG A 94 -6.09 4.17 -2.69
CA ARG A 94 -6.83 5.39 -3.00
C ARG A 94 -8.30 5.28 -2.60
N GLN A 95 -8.95 4.15 -2.90
CA GLN A 95 -10.33 3.88 -2.50
C GLN A 95 -10.47 3.79 -0.99
N PHE A 96 -9.49 3.22 -0.29
CA PHE A 96 -9.45 3.12 1.17
C PHE A 96 -9.45 4.49 1.85
N PHE A 97 -8.68 5.45 1.33
CA PHE A 97 -8.77 6.83 1.83
C PHE A 97 -10.10 7.49 1.47
N GLN A 98 -10.62 7.26 0.26
CA GLN A 98 -11.88 7.86 -0.19
C GLN A 98 -13.08 7.36 0.62
N MET A 99 -13.17 6.05 0.88
CA MET A 99 -14.27 5.45 1.62
C MET A 99 -14.36 5.98 3.05
N ALA A 100 -13.23 6.35 3.67
CA ALA A 100 -13.22 6.99 5.00
C ALA A 100 -13.74 8.44 4.95
N VAL A 101 -13.50 9.16 3.85
CA VAL A 101 -14.04 10.52 3.64
C VAL A 101 -15.54 10.46 3.37
N GLU A 102 -15.97 9.52 2.54
CA GLU A 102 -17.37 9.35 2.15
C GLU A 102 -18.21 8.62 3.20
N GLN A 103 -17.56 8.00 4.20
CA GLN A 103 -18.19 7.08 5.16
C GLN A 103 -18.95 5.98 4.40
N GLU A 104 -18.27 5.34 3.44
CA GLU A 104 -18.86 4.30 2.59
C GLU A 104 -19.47 3.18 3.44
N GLU A 105 -20.71 2.84 3.14
CA GLU A 105 -21.41 1.72 3.74
C GLU A 105 -21.73 0.67 2.70
N TRP A 106 -21.88 -0.57 3.16
CA TRP A 106 -22.44 -1.63 2.34
C TRP A 106 -23.85 -1.27 1.86
N PRO A 107 -24.23 -1.66 0.63
CA PRO A 107 -25.61 -1.54 0.17
C PRO A 107 -26.60 -2.20 1.15
N GLU A 108 -27.83 -1.68 1.20
CA GLU A 108 -28.87 -2.14 2.14
C GLU A 108 -29.16 -3.64 1.98
N GLU A 109 -29.07 -4.16 0.75
CA GLU A 109 -29.30 -5.57 0.44
C GLU A 109 -28.25 -6.48 1.09
N VAL A 110 -27.05 -5.97 1.36
CA VAL A 110 -25.95 -6.73 1.98
C VAL A 110 -25.94 -6.57 3.50
N ARG A 111 -26.29 -5.38 4.03
CA ARG A 111 -26.33 -5.12 5.48
C ARG A 111 -27.37 -5.96 6.25
N ASN A 112 -28.37 -6.47 5.55
CA ASN A 112 -29.49 -7.22 6.13
C ASN A 112 -29.40 -8.75 5.94
N VAL A 113 -28.23 -9.26 5.51
CA VAL A 113 -27.93 -10.71 5.47
C VAL A 113 -27.41 -11.16 6.83
#